data_AF-A0A9D9M3Y5-F1
#
_entry.id   AF-A0A9D9M3Y5-F1
#
_cell.length_a   1.000
_cell.length_b   1.000
_cell.length_c   1.000
_cell.angle_alpha   90.00
_cell.angle_beta   90.00
_cell.angle_gamma   90.00
#
_symmetry.space_group_name_H-M   'P 1'
#
loop_
_entity.id
_entity.type
_entity.pdbx_description
1 polymer ?
#
loop_
_entity_poly.entity_id
_entity_poly.type
_entity_poly.pdbx_seq_one_letter_code
_entity_poly.pdbx_strand_id
1 'polypeptide(L)'
;MMKRYLTMLIALMAIVMGAKAATDYGFKIGGAAINSDNYESVSQGQAWYYVPAENVLYLTDGIIYGFNHGKVIEINSDKNPSLKICVQGDCTLKGIVNQAVNFIGEGHHEIYGSGILRINPDKTGAKGINSEGNTYLTIKDVTIDIRVWSGFAIDSRSGFKEITIDNSEISMQTGDGYAWINQNTTVKLRRCYVEGGKFDYSSRGGIVNDDGTWTHDSTIKRSLWDFNLTVNEPVAGGTVSNSCQFNGTGCEVEEVKWNKLLEGGYFTTENEGSVFQMGSTYEVIIRILANDGERIASRDDCVATINGKPAEIYNSSDKFIVMHYTFPQLADTYYDVWVGGKQVNNINKSDVLGDGKVSFIKNIFGKYVLILENATITNTGNPDYEFTGYGRGIYTKIQGLNIRVKGNNTIESKGEGIYFNDNLEISGTTNDQGKLSVKGSFGIRPERAKVTTLSISNVDLTAEGTSGAGIGAQTSLSSNSYNCTLNVSAAKTVVKAKGTSVSLGNLKSLVLEDGLQFVQPNGAYFDGEDVRDGNGTRVVNQWVIIRGNTSITTGLEAMDNGELTIDSSLPLYNLQGQRVSYPVKGQIYIQNGRKVKF
;
A
#
# COMPACT_ATOMS: atom_id res chain seq x y z
N MET A 1 -37.38 -62.54 -76.43
CA MET A 1 -36.03 -63.00 -76.85
C MET A 1 -35.03 -62.38 -75.86
N MET A 2 -34.09 -63.19 -75.34
CA MET A 2 -33.12 -62.93 -74.24
C MET A 2 -33.69 -62.91 -72.80
N LYS A 3 -33.54 -64.02 -72.05
CA LYS A 3 -32.42 -64.44 -71.17
C LYS A 3 -32.82 -64.13 -69.70
N ARG A 4 -33.37 -65.06 -68.89
CA ARG A 4 -32.71 -66.26 -68.31
C ARG A 4 -31.22 -65.99 -68.06
N TYR A 5 -30.86 -65.53 -66.87
CA TYR A 5 -29.56 -65.69 -66.17
C TYR A 5 -29.52 -64.71 -64.98
N LEU A 6 -30.25 -64.97 -63.89
CA LEU A 6 -29.84 -64.45 -62.58
C LEU A 6 -30.46 -65.26 -61.44
N THR A 7 -30.26 -66.56 -61.50
CA THR A 7 -30.54 -67.45 -60.37
C THR A 7 -29.46 -68.53 -60.43
N MET A 8 -28.59 -68.56 -59.41
CA MET A 8 -27.44 -69.46 -59.16
C MET A 8 -26.08 -69.14 -59.81
N LEU A 9 -25.28 -68.35 -59.09
CA LEU A 9 -23.86 -68.50 -58.69
C LEU A 9 -23.40 -67.07 -58.34
N ILE A 10 -23.19 -66.68 -57.09
CA ILE A 10 -22.10 -67.13 -56.21
C ILE A 10 -22.63 -67.24 -54.77
N ALA A 11 -22.84 -68.48 -54.32
CA ALA A 11 -22.56 -68.85 -52.95
C ALA A 11 -21.03 -69.05 -52.86
N LEU A 12 -20.27 -68.00 -52.52
CA LEU A 12 -18.91 -68.07 -51.97
C LEU A 12 -18.37 -66.66 -51.66
N MET A 13 -18.97 -65.99 -50.70
CA MET A 13 -18.25 -65.19 -49.70
C MET A 13 -19.22 -65.01 -48.54
N ALA A 14 -19.48 -66.12 -47.87
CA ALA A 14 -19.63 -66.06 -46.43
C ALA A 14 -18.30 -65.50 -45.89
N ILE A 15 -18.13 -64.17 -45.97
CA ILE A 15 -17.37 -63.48 -44.97
C ILE A 15 -18.17 -63.78 -43.71
N VAL A 16 -17.68 -64.76 -42.96
CA VAL A 16 -17.83 -64.79 -41.53
C VAL A 16 -17.39 -63.40 -41.09
N MET A 17 -18.34 -62.45 -41.08
CA MET A 17 -18.26 -61.30 -40.21
C MET A 17 -18.39 -61.93 -38.84
N GLY A 18 -17.27 -62.49 -38.36
CA GLY A 18 -17.16 -62.88 -36.97
C GLY A 18 -17.59 -61.63 -36.22
N ALA A 19 -18.66 -61.75 -35.44
CA ALA A 19 -19.06 -60.70 -34.52
C ALA A 19 -17.77 -60.25 -33.84
N LYS A 20 -17.33 -59.02 -34.12
CA LYS A 20 -16.12 -58.50 -33.49
C LYS A 20 -16.47 -58.47 -32.01
N ALA A 21 -15.81 -59.32 -31.22
CA ALA A 21 -16.09 -59.39 -29.80
C ALA A 21 -15.99 -57.98 -29.22
N ALA A 22 -16.99 -57.59 -28.42
CA ALA A 22 -17.01 -56.30 -27.77
C ALA A 22 -15.67 -56.08 -27.05
N THR A 23 -15.10 -54.89 -27.21
CA THR A 23 -13.85 -54.55 -26.53
C THR A 23 -14.17 -54.33 -25.06
N ASP A 24 -13.70 -55.23 -24.19
CA ASP A 24 -13.83 -55.12 -22.73
C ASP A 24 -12.96 -53.97 -22.22
N TYR A 25 -13.57 -53.00 -21.53
CA TYR A 25 -12.87 -51.87 -20.91
C TYR A 25 -12.37 -52.19 -19.49
N GLY A 26 -12.63 -53.41 -19.03
CA GLY A 26 -12.01 -53.96 -17.84
C GLY A 26 -12.57 -53.42 -16.55
N PHE A 27 -13.80 -52.88 -16.52
CA PHE A 27 -14.46 -52.44 -15.28
C PHE A 27 -15.97 -52.74 -15.34
N LYS A 28 -16.65 -52.63 -14.19
CA LYS A 28 -18.09 -52.90 -14.06
C LYS A 28 -18.82 -51.76 -13.38
N ILE A 29 -20.06 -51.53 -13.80
CA ILE A 29 -21.02 -50.65 -13.12
C ILE A 29 -22.29 -51.45 -12.81
N GLY A 30 -22.72 -51.44 -11.54
CA GLY A 30 -23.88 -52.20 -11.08
C GLY A 30 -23.76 -53.72 -11.33
N GLY A 31 -22.53 -54.23 -11.51
CA GLY A 31 -22.26 -55.63 -11.88
C GLY A 31 -22.24 -55.93 -13.37
N ALA A 32 -22.60 -54.99 -14.25
CA ALA A 32 -22.48 -55.14 -15.70
C ALA A 32 -21.06 -54.77 -16.16
N ALA A 33 -20.42 -55.62 -16.97
CA ALA A 33 -19.13 -55.32 -17.58
C ALA A 33 -19.27 -54.25 -18.67
N ILE A 34 -18.40 -53.24 -18.62
CA ILE A 34 -18.41 -52.12 -19.57
C ILE A 34 -17.50 -52.44 -20.75
N ASN A 35 -18.03 -52.33 -21.96
CA ASN A 35 -17.39 -52.71 -23.21
C ASN A 35 -17.84 -51.80 -24.37
N SER A 36 -17.27 -52.01 -25.56
CA SER A 36 -17.56 -51.21 -26.76
C SER A 36 -19.03 -51.17 -27.18
N ASP A 37 -19.87 -52.06 -26.67
CA ASP A 37 -21.28 -52.15 -27.08
C ASP A 37 -22.20 -51.43 -26.09
N ASN A 38 -21.72 -51.05 -24.90
CA ASN A 38 -22.55 -50.48 -23.83
C ASN A 38 -21.95 -49.25 -23.10
N TYR A 39 -20.80 -48.73 -23.53
CA TYR A 39 -20.12 -47.61 -22.86
C TYR A 39 -20.78 -46.24 -23.01
N GLU A 40 -21.54 -46.02 -24.10
CA GLU A 40 -22.25 -44.74 -24.37
C GLU A 40 -23.68 -44.72 -23.82
N SER A 41 -24.22 -45.87 -23.43
CA SER A 41 -25.44 -46.07 -22.63
C SER A 41 -25.96 -47.49 -22.81
N VAL A 42 -26.48 -48.08 -21.73
CA VAL A 42 -27.55 -49.08 -21.84
C VAL A 42 -28.84 -48.36 -21.45
N SER A 43 -29.59 -47.88 -22.45
CA SER A 43 -31.01 -47.50 -22.42
C SER A 43 -31.52 -46.55 -21.29
N GLN A 44 -32.05 -45.39 -21.71
CA GLN A 44 -33.01 -44.51 -21.00
C GLN A 44 -32.88 -44.36 -19.47
N GLY A 45 -32.16 -43.32 -19.03
CA GLY A 45 -32.34 -42.73 -17.69
C GLY A 45 -31.24 -42.97 -16.65
N GLN A 46 -30.01 -43.34 -17.04
CA GLN A 46 -28.92 -43.53 -16.10
C GLN A 46 -27.94 -42.34 -16.01
N ALA A 47 -27.46 -42.12 -14.79
CA ALA A 47 -26.66 -41.01 -14.27
C ALA A 47 -25.15 -41.07 -14.64
N TRP A 48 -24.77 -41.72 -15.75
CA TRP A 48 -23.36 -41.93 -16.09
C TRP A 48 -23.10 -42.26 -17.56
N TYR A 49 -21.86 -42.02 -18.02
CA TYR A 49 -21.32 -42.48 -19.31
C TYR A 49 -19.78 -42.66 -19.21
N TYR A 50 -19.19 -43.50 -20.06
CA TYR A 50 -17.75 -43.73 -20.08
C TYR A 50 -17.12 -43.19 -21.37
N VAL A 51 -15.96 -42.55 -21.27
CA VAL A 51 -15.17 -42.07 -22.41
C VAL A 51 -13.89 -42.91 -22.53
N PRO A 52 -13.86 -43.91 -23.43
CA PRO A 52 -12.73 -44.85 -23.54
C PRO A 52 -11.40 -44.17 -23.84
N ALA A 53 -11.41 -43.10 -24.65
CA ALA A 53 -10.21 -42.37 -25.03
C ALA A 53 -9.51 -41.70 -23.83
N GLU A 54 -10.26 -41.34 -22.79
CA GLU A 54 -9.76 -40.64 -21.61
C GLU A 54 -9.62 -41.58 -20.39
N ASN A 55 -10.19 -42.78 -20.48
CA ASN A 55 -10.39 -43.70 -19.36
C ASN A 55 -11.18 -43.07 -18.20
N VAL A 56 -12.18 -42.24 -18.53
CA VAL A 56 -12.99 -41.49 -17.56
C VAL A 56 -14.43 -41.99 -17.57
N LEU A 57 -14.90 -42.40 -16.39
CA LEU A 57 -16.31 -42.59 -16.08
C LEU A 57 -16.88 -41.28 -15.55
N TYR A 58 -17.78 -40.66 -16.32
CA TYR A 58 -18.50 -39.48 -15.89
C TYR A 58 -19.76 -39.88 -15.14
N LEU A 59 -19.94 -39.31 -13.95
CA LEU A 59 -21.14 -39.40 -13.15
C LEU A 59 -21.87 -38.04 -13.23
N THR A 60 -23.15 -38.08 -13.57
CA THR A 60 -24.02 -36.91 -13.78
C THR A 60 -25.34 -37.11 -13.06
N ASP A 61 -25.83 -36.11 -12.32
CA ASP A 61 -27.13 -36.05 -11.62
C ASP A 61 -27.99 -37.34 -11.63
N GLY A 62 -27.91 -38.12 -10.54
CA GLY A 62 -28.79 -39.26 -10.34
C GLY A 62 -28.23 -40.39 -9.48
N ILE A 63 -28.92 -41.55 -9.52
CA ILE A 63 -28.67 -42.68 -8.63
C ILE A 63 -28.19 -43.90 -9.43
N ILE A 64 -27.09 -44.51 -9.00
CA ILE A 64 -26.57 -45.77 -9.52
C ILE A 64 -26.91 -46.87 -8.52
N TYR A 65 -27.64 -47.88 -8.99
CA TYR A 65 -28.05 -49.03 -8.20
C TYR A 65 -27.15 -50.24 -8.42
N GLY A 66 -26.77 -50.93 -7.34
CA GLY A 66 -26.22 -52.29 -7.42
C GLY A 66 -27.34 -53.31 -7.65
N PHE A 67 -27.19 -54.22 -8.63
CA PHE A 67 -28.19 -55.27 -8.89
C PHE A 67 -27.93 -56.54 -8.05
N ASN A 68 -28.94 -56.98 -7.29
CA ASN A 68 -29.18 -58.34 -6.79
C ASN A 68 -28.26 -58.99 -5.71
N HIS A 69 -28.88 -59.87 -4.94
CA HIS A 69 -28.47 -60.51 -3.66
C HIS A 69 -26.99 -60.95 -3.50
N GLY A 70 -26.16 -60.07 -2.91
CA GLY A 70 -25.16 -60.51 -1.92
C GLY A 70 -23.67 -60.40 -2.26
N LYS A 71 -23.26 -60.07 -3.49
CA LYS A 71 -21.83 -59.91 -3.89
C LYS A 71 -21.53 -58.84 -4.96
N VAL A 72 -22.47 -57.94 -5.26
CA VAL A 72 -22.26 -56.95 -6.34
C VAL A 72 -21.63 -55.67 -5.79
N ILE A 73 -20.81 -55.02 -6.62
CA ILE A 73 -20.07 -53.77 -6.38
C ILE A 73 -20.65 -52.72 -7.34
N GLU A 74 -20.95 -51.50 -6.89
CA GLU A 74 -21.52 -50.45 -7.75
C GLU A 74 -20.54 -50.00 -8.82
N ILE A 75 -19.27 -49.74 -8.47
CA ILE A 75 -18.19 -49.44 -9.41
C ILE A 75 -17.00 -50.33 -9.08
N ASN A 76 -16.61 -51.21 -10.00
CA ASN A 76 -15.47 -52.11 -9.81
C ASN A 76 -14.47 -51.93 -10.95
N SER A 77 -13.23 -51.56 -10.64
CA SER A 77 -12.20 -51.38 -11.66
C SER A 77 -11.68 -52.70 -12.27
N ASP A 78 -12.06 -53.88 -11.79
CA ASP A 78 -11.73 -55.24 -12.29
C ASP A 78 -10.29 -55.39 -12.85
N LYS A 79 -10.08 -55.11 -14.15
CA LYS A 79 -8.78 -55.19 -14.84
C LYS A 79 -8.27 -53.83 -15.35
N ASN A 80 -8.97 -52.75 -15.08
CA ASN A 80 -8.62 -51.39 -15.44
C ASN A 80 -7.72 -50.78 -14.35
N PRO A 81 -6.41 -50.57 -14.61
CA PRO A 81 -5.46 -50.12 -13.59
C PRO A 81 -5.48 -48.60 -13.37
N SER A 82 -6.26 -47.83 -14.12
CA SER A 82 -6.22 -46.36 -14.01
C SER A 82 -7.56 -45.69 -14.25
N LEU A 83 -8.65 -46.38 -13.90
CA LEU A 83 -10.00 -45.85 -14.04
C LEU A 83 -10.11 -44.52 -13.29
N LYS A 84 -10.55 -43.48 -14.00
CA LYS A 84 -10.87 -42.17 -13.43
C LYS A 84 -12.39 -41.99 -13.34
N ILE A 85 -12.86 -41.40 -12.26
CA ILE A 85 -14.27 -41.12 -12.02
C ILE A 85 -14.44 -39.61 -11.91
N CYS A 86 -15.13 -38.99 -12.88
CA CYS A 86 -15.41 -37.57 -12.90
C CYS A 86 -16.85 -37.30 -12.42
N VAL A 87 -17.02 -36.58 -11.31
CA VAL A 87 -18.31 -36.24 -10.72
C VAL A 87 -18.70 -34.82 -11.13
N GLN A 88 -19.75 -34.70 -11.94
CA GLN A 88 -20.16 -33.40 -12.52
C GLN A 88 -21.47 -32.84 -11.93
N GLY A 89 -22.21 -33.64 -11.16
CA GLY A 89 -23.48 -33.24 -10.55
C GLY A 89 -23.71 -33.92 -9.20
N ASP A 90 -24.97 -34.00 -8.76
CA ASP A 90 -25.35 -34.70 -7.54
C ASP A 90 -25.59 -36.19 -7.82
N CYS A 91 -24.61 -37.02 -7.48
CA CYS A 91 -24.56 -38.43 -7.78
C CYS A 91 -24.69 -39.26 -6.51
N THR A 92 -25.47 -40.34 -6.54
CA THR A 92 -25.60 -41.27 -5.42
C THR A 92 -25.34 -42.71 -5.85
N LEU A 93 -24.41 -43.39 -5.19
CA LEU A 93 -24.24 -44.85 -5.25
C LEU A 93 -25.06 -45.47 -4.12
N LYS A 94 -26.02 -46.34 -4.47
CA LYS A 94 -26.92 -46.95 -3.49
C LYS A 94 -27.23 -48.41 -3.81
N GLY A 95 -27.11 -49.30 -2.83
CA GLY A 95 -27.50 -50.69 -3.00
C GLY A 95 -27.14 -51.60 -1.82
N ILE A 96 -27.66 -52.83 -1.83
CA ILE A 96 -27.28 -53.87 -0.84
C ILE A 96 -26.00 -54.55 -1.32
N VAL A 97 -24.88 -53.85 -1.15
CA VAL A 97 -23.56 -54.22 -1.70
C VAL A 97 -22.50 -54.43 -0.62
N ASN A 98 -21.44 -55.17 -0.93
CA ASN A 98 -20.29 -55.29 -0.01
C ASN A 98 -19.34 -54.08 -0.11
N GLN A 99 -19.19 -53.51 -1.30
CA GLN A 99 -18.24 -52.45 -1.62
C GLN A 99 -18.91 -51.53 -2.62
N ALA A 100 -18.98 -50.24 -2.36
CA ALA A 100 -19.58 -49.31 -3.30
C ALA A 100 -18.65 -48.96 -4.46
N VAL A 101 -17.41 -48.60 -4.13
CA VAL A 101 -16.33 -48.42 -5.09
C VAL A 101 -15.21 -49.37 -4.73
N ASN A 102 -14.80 -50.23 -5.66
CA ASN A 102 -13.69 -51.15 -5.47
C ASN A 102 -12.63 -50.98 -6.57
N PHE A 103 -11.41 -50.65 -6.15
CA PHE A 103 -10.24 -50.57 -7.03
C PHE A 103 -9.37 -51.83 -6.88
N ILE A 104 -9.26 -52.61 -7.96
CA ILE A 104 -8.57 -53.91 -7.98
C ILE A 104 -7.27 -53.81 -8.79
N GLY A 105 -6.20 -54.43 -8.28
CA GLY A 105 -4.92 -54.58 -8.98
C GLY A 105 -3.84 -53.57 -8.57
N GLU A 106 -2.80 -53.45 -9.39
CA GLU A 106 -1.78 -52.40 -9.26
C GLU A 106 -2.09 -51.26 -10.22
N GLY A 107 -2.17 -50.03 -9.72
CA GLY A 107 -2.68 -48.93 -10.54
C GLY A 107 -2.93 -47.62 -9.80
N HIS A 108 -3.21 -46.55 -10.56
CA HIS A 108 -3.51 -45.21 -10.03
C HIS A 108 -4.89 -44.75 -10.49
N HIS A 109 -5.78 -44.62 -9.52
CA HIS A 109 -7.17 -44.22 -9.72
C HIS A 109 -7.42 -42.79 -9.26
N GLU A 110 -8.40 -42.15 -9.89
CA GLU A 110 -8.79 -40.78 -9.58
C GLU A 110 -10.31 -40.70 -9.36
N ILE A 111 -10.74 -39.97 -8.33
CA ILE A 111 -12.11 -39.47 -8.18
C ILE A 111 -12.01 -37.96 -8.16
N TYR A 112 -12.62 -37.27 -9.11
CA TYR A 112 -12.46 -35.83 -9.23
C TYR A 112 -13.68 -35.11 -9.80
N GLY A 113 -13.68 -33.78 -9.73
CA GLY A 113 -14.70 -32.93 -10.36
C GLY A 113 -15.65 -32.30 -9.36
N SER A 114 -16.23 -31.16 -9.72
CA SER A 114 -16.91 -30.22 -8.82
C SER A 114 -18.27 -30.68 -8.27
N GLY A 115 -18.67 -31.92 -8.52
CA GLY A 115 -19.95 -32.48 -8.09
C GLY A 115 -19.93 -33.07 -6.68
N ILE A 116 -21.07 -33.66 -6.29
CA ILE A 116 -21.25 -34.34 -5.01
C ILE A 116 -21.44 -35.84 -5.28
N LEU A 117 -20.65 -36.69 -4.62
CA LEU A 117 -20.79 -38.14 -4.68
C LEU A 117 -21.23 -38.69 -3.32
N ARG A 118 -22.48 -39.14 -3.22
CA ARG A 118 -23.00 -39.84 -2.04
C ARG A 118 -22.84 -41.33 -2.17
N ILE A 119 -22.24 -41.97 -1.18
CA ILE A 119 -21.93 -43.41 -1.17
C ILE A 119 -22.68 -44.05 0.00
N ASN A 120 -23.78 -44.73 -0.32
CA ASN A 120 -24.73 -45.26 0.66
C ASN A 120 -24.96 -46.77 0.48
N PRO A 121 -23.99 -47.63 0.83
CA PRO A 121 -24.19 -49.07 0.79
C PRO A 121 -25.04 -49.55 1.98
N ASP A 122 -26.14 -50.23 1.68
CA ASP A 122 -27.18 -50.65 2.62
C ASP A 122 -26.95 -52.08 3.19
N LYS A 123 -25.70 -52.54 3.28
CA LYS A 123 -25.35 -53.88 3.81
C LYS A 123 -24.51 -53.80 5.08
N THR A 124 -24.78 -54.68 6.04
CA THR A 124 -23.90 -54.91 7.19
C THR A 124 -22.52 -55.39 6.74
N GLY A 125 -21.47 -54.77 7.27
CA GLY A 125 -20.07 -54.96 6.90
C GLY A 125 -19.63 -54.26 5.61
N ALA A 126 -20.44 -53.36 5.05
CA ALA A 126 -20.14 -52.72 3.77
C ALA A 126 -18.94 -51.77 3.82
N LYS A 127 -18.34 -51.57 2.65
CA LYS A 127 -17.23 -50.64 2.43
C LYS A 127 -17.68 -49.55 1.46
N GLY A 128 -17.44 -48.29 1.78
CA GLY A 128 -17.68 -47.18 0.85
C GLY A 128 -16.69 -47.25 -0.30
N ILE A 129 -15.45 -46.83 -0.05
CA ILE A 129 -14.33 -46.92 -1.00
C ILE A 129 -13.36 -48.00 -0.50
N ASN A 130 -13.07 -48.98 -1.34
CA ASN A 130 -12.19 -50.10 -1.03
C ASN A 130 -11.15 -50.30 -2.14
N SER A 131 -10.05 -50.97 -1.78
CA SER A 131 -9.15 -51.54 -2.78
C SER A 131 -8.69 -52.96 -2.43
N GLU A 132 -8.45 -53.75 -3.47
CA GLU A 132 -7.86 -55.09 -3.45
C GLU A 132 -6.59 -55.12 -4.35
N GLY A 133 -5.40 -54.92 -3.78
CA GLY A 133 -4.13 -54.82 -4.52
C GLY A 133 -3.38 -53.49 -4.34
N ASN A 134 -2.12 -53.37 -4.77
CA ASN A 134 -1.26 -52.19 -4.54
C ASN A 134 -1.72 -50.96 -5.34
N THR A 135 -2.76 -50.27 -4.88
CA THR A 135 -3.37 -49.13 -5.58
C THR A 135 -2.96 -47.78 -4.99
N TYR A 136 -2.98 -46.77 -5.85
CA TYR A 136 -2.88 -45.36 -5.51
C TYR A 136 -4.23 -44.71 -5.79
N LEU A 137 -4.75 -43.90 -4.86
CA LEU A 137 -5.99 -43.16 -5.04
C LEU A 137 -5.75 -41.67 -4.89
N THR A 138 -6.21 -40.88 -5.86
CA THR A 138 -6.29 -39.42 -5.75
C THR A 138 -7.75 -38.99 -5.75
N ILE A 139 -8.16 -38.24 -4.73
CA ILE A 139 -9.47 -37.59 -4.63
C ILE A 139 -9.23 -36.09 -4.79
N LYS A 140 -9.83 -35.45 -5.81
CA LYS A 140 -9.50 -34.07 -6.15
C LYS A 140 -10.69 -33.20 -6.56
N ASP A 141 -10.80 -31.99 -6.01
CA ASP A 141 -11.78 -30.98 -6.44
C ASP A 141 -13.25 -31.48 -6.35
N VAL A 142 -13.58 -32.39 -5.41
CA VAL A 142 -14.88 -33.08 -5.31
C VAL A 142 -15.43 -33.13 -3.87
N THR A 143 -16.76 -33.20 -3.71
CA THR A 143 -17.40 -33.49 -2.42
C THR A 143 -17.86 -34.96 -2.36
N ILE A 144 -17.50 -35.69 -1.32
CA ILE A 144 -17.87 -37.09 -1.10
C ILE A 144 -18.56 -37.23 0.27
N ASP A 145 -19.78 -37.77 0.29
CA ASP A 145 -20.52 -38.11 1.52
C ASP A 145 -20.69 -39.62 1.60
N ILE A 146 -20.03 -40.28 2.55
CA ILE A 146 -20.07 -41.73 2.70
C ILE A 146 -20.88 -42.09 3.94
N ARG A 147 -21.99 -42.82 3.75
CA ARG A 147 -22.82 -43.32 4.85
C ARG A 147 -22.88 -44.83 4.84
N VAL A 148 -22.22 -45.46 5.83
CA VAL A 148 -22.20 -46.92 5.98
C VAL A 148 -22.84 -47.33 7.32
N TRP A 149 -23.80 -48.24 7.30
CA TRP A 149 -24.57 -48.54 8.51
C TRP A 149 -23.76 -49.32 9.56
N SER A 150 -22.94 -50.29 9.15
CA SER A 150 -21.97 -51.00 9.99
C SER A 150 -20.85 -51.48 9.07
N GLY A 151 -19.66 -50.88 9.13
CA GLY A 151 -18.63 -51.08 8.10
C GLY A 151 -17.59 -49.97 8.04
N PHE A 152 -16.92 -49.83 6.89
CA PHE A 152 -15.80 -48.91 6.69
C PHE A 152 -16.12 -47.88 5.61
N ALA A 153 -15.98 -46.59 5.92
CA ALA A 153 -16.18 -45.56 4.90
C ALA A 153 -15.10 -45.63 3.80
N ILE A 154 -13.84 -45.72 4.22
CA ILE A 154 -12.69 -46.06 3.38
C ILE A 154 -11.97 -47.25 4.03
N ASP A 155 -11.71 -48.31 3.26
CA ASP A 155 -11.01 -49.51 3.72
C ASP A 155 -9.72 -49.72 2.93
N SER A 156 -8.57 -49.51 3.58
CA SER A 156 -7.26 -49.79 2.98
C SER A 156 -6.59 -51.07 3.47
N ARG A 157 -7.27 -51.91 4.27
CA ARG A 157 -6.71 -53.18 4.76
C ARG A 157 -6.27 -54.11 3.64
N SER A 158 -6.89 -54.00 2.48
CA SER A 158 -6.75 -54.94 1.39
C SER A 158 -6.00 -54.40 0.16
N GLY A 159 -5.49 -53.14 0.15
CA GLY A 159 -4.84 -52.66 -1.08
C GLY A 159 -4.09 -51.32 -1.09
N PHE A 160 -4.66 -50.21 -0.60
CA PHE A 160 -4.06 -48.90 -0.90
C PHE A 160 -2.63 -48.74 -0.37
N LYS A 161 -1.72 -48.31 -1.26
CA LYS A 161 -0.38 -47.82 -0.93
C LYS A 161 -0.38 -46.36 -0.55
N GLU A 162 -1.16 -45.55 -1.26
CA GLU A 162 -1.29 -44.13 -1.00
C GLU A 162 -2.71 -43.65 -1.32
N ILE A 163 -3.23 -42.77 -0.46
CA ILE A 163 -4.45 -42.02 -0.68
C ILE A 163 -4.08 -40.53 -0.57
N THR A 164 -4.27 -39.79 -1.66
CA THR A 164 -4.10 -38.33 -1.68
C THR A 164 -5.47 -37.69 -1.81
N ILE A 165 -5.81 -36.79 -0.89
CA ILE A 165 -7.03 -35.99 -0.94
C ILE A 165 -6.60 -34.54 -1.09
N ASP A 166 -6.97 -33.91 -2.21
CA ASP A 166 -6.61 -32.54 -2.55
C ASP A 166 -7.85 -31.71 -2.89
N ASN A 167 -8.00 -30.54 -2.26
CA ASN A 167 -9.10 -29.61 -2.50
C ASN A 167 -10.49 -30.27 -2.53
N SER A 168 -10.74 -31.24 -1.64
CA SER A 168 -11.97 -32.03 -1.62
C SER A 168 -12.62 -31.99 -0.24
N GLU A 169 -13.92 -32.25 -0.18
CA GLU A 169 -14.69 -32.40 1.06
C GLU A 169 -15.09 -33.87 1.22
N ILE A 170 -14.80 -34.48 2.37
CA ILE A 170 -15.18 -35.86 2.66
C ILE A 170 -15.92 -35.93 4.00
N SER A 171 -17.20 -36.29 3.96
CA SER A 171 -18.00 -36.60 5.15
C SER A 171 -18.16 -38.11 5.28
N MET A 172 -18.00 -38.65 6.48
CA MET A 172 -18.12 -40.09 6.75
C MET A 172 -19.02 -40.34 7.97
N GLN A 173 -20.20 -40.89 7.72
CA GLN A 173 -21.13 -41.34 8.76
C GLN A 173 -21.11 -42.86 8.83
N THR A 174 -20.69 -43.42 9.96
CA THR A 174 -20.65 -44.87 10.15
C THR A 174 -21.30 -45.28 11.47
N GLY A 175 -22.04 -46.40 11.51
CA GLY A 175 -22.70 -46.85 12.75
C GLY A 175 -21.75 -47.37 13.84
N ASP A 176 -20.59 -47.92 13.44
CA ASP A 176 -19.55 -48.39 14.37
C ASP A 176 -18.28 -47.51 14.42
N GLY A 177 -18.14 -46.54 13.50
CA GLY A 177 -17.27 -45.38 13.71
C GLY A 177 -15.95 -45.28 12.94
N TYR A 178 -15.64 -46.01 11.85
CA TYR A 178 -14.25 -46.06 11.33
C TYR A 178 -14.03 -45.82 9.83
N ALA A 179 -13.01 -45.01 9.53
CA ALA A 179 -12.20 -45.15 8.32
C ALA A 179 -10.98 -46.01 8.69
N TRP A 180 -10.84 -47.18 8.09
CA TRP A 180 -9.75 -48.09 8.44
C TRP A 180 -8.59 -47.89 7.47
N ILE A 181 -7.54 -47.22 7.95
CA ILE A 181 -6.31 -47.02 7.21
C ILE A 181 -5.24 -47.96 7.75
N ASN A 182 -4.85 -48.93 6.92
CA ASN A 182 -3.78 -49.89 7.16
C ASN A 182 -2.42 -49.18 7.37
N GLN A 183 -1.55 -49.76 8.20
CA GLN A 183 -0.20 -49.28 8.52
C GLN A 183 0.71 -49.07 7.30
N ASN A 184 0.40 -49.71 6.16
CA ASN A 184 1.18 -49.63 4.93
C ASN A 184 0.61 -48.62 3.91
N THR A 185 -0.41 -47.86 4.29
CA THR A 185 -1.06 -46.84 3.45
C THR A 185 -0.59 -45.45 3.88
N THR A 186 -0.02 -44.68 2.96
CA THR A 186 0.25 -43.25 3.15
C THR A 186 -1.02 -42.43 2.88
N VAL A 187 -1.40 -41.52 3.78
CA VAL A 187 -2.51 -40.58 3.55
C VAL A 187 -1.97 -39.16 3.50
N LYS A 188 -2.22 -38.45 2.39
CA LYS A 188 -1.86 -37.03 2.19
C LYS A 188 -3.14 -36.21 2.11
N LEU A 189 -3.24 -35.20 2.97
CA LEU A 189 -4.37 -34.28 3.02
C LEU A 189 -3.89 -32.89 2.60
N ARG A 190 -4.52 -32.31 1.59
CA ARG A 190 -4.19 -30.97 1.06
C ARG A 190 -5.46 -30.18 0.86
N ARG A 191 -5.59 -29.03 1.54
CA ARG A 191 -6.72 -28.09 1.32
C ARG A 191 -8.11 -28.75 1.41
N CYS A 192 -8.24 -29.78 2.25
CA CYS A 192 -9.42 -30.65 2.30
C CYS A 192 -10.10 -30.64 3.67
N TYR A 193 -11.40 -30.94 3.69
CA TYR A 193 -12.22 -31.08 4.90
C TYR A 193 -12.59 -32.55 5.09
N VAL A 194 -12.38 -33.10 6.30
CA VAL A 194 -12.75 -34.48 6.65
C VAL A 194 -13.55 -34.47 7.95
N GLU A 195 -14.82 -34.88 7.90
CA GLU A 195 -15.73 -34.91 9.04
C GLU A 195 -16.33 -36.29 9.27
N GLY A 196 -16.37 -36.73 10.53
CA GLY A 196 -16.90 -38.03 10.92
C GLY A 196 -15.95 -39.18 10.58
N GLY A 197 -15.89 -40.19 11.45
CA GLY A 197 -14.97 -41.32 11.35
C GLY A 197 -13.75 -41.20 12.27
N LYS A 198 -13.53 -42.20 13.11
CA LYS A 198 -12.25 -42.44 13.78
C LYS A 198 -11.32 -43.12 12.80
N PHE A 199 -10.10 -42.61 12.65
CA PHE A 199 -9.03 -43.38 12.03
C PHE A 199 -8.51 -44.37 13.07
N ASP A 200 -8.80 -45.67 12.90
CA ASP A 200 -8.26 -46.71 13.78
C ASP A 200 -6.85 -47.13 13.30
N TYR A 201 -5.83 -46.65 14.01
CA TYR A 201 -4.42 -46.88 13.69
C TYR A 201 -3.86 -48.05 14.51
N SER A 202 -3.96 -49.28 14.00
CA SER A 202 -3.19 -50.38 14.59
C SER A 202 -1.71 -50.24 14.18
N SER A 203 -0.93 -49.54 15.02
CA SER A 203 0.54 -49.39 15.01
C SER A 203 1.20 -48.82 13.73
N ARG A 204 1.45 -47.50 13.74
CA ARG A 204 2.37 -46.70 12.87
C ARG A 204 1.89 -46.22 11.49
N GLY A 205 0.59 -46.15 11.21
CA GLY A 205 0.06 -45.25 10.14
C GLY A 205 -0.23 -43.86 10.71
N GLY A 206 0.08 -42.78 10.00
CA GLY A 206 -0.20 -41.41 10.43
C GLY A 206 -0.70 -40.55 9.28
N ILE A 207 -1.56 -39.57 9.59
CA ILE A 207 -1.79 -38.42 8.71
C ILE A 207 -0.48 -37.63 8.70
N VAL A 208 0.13 -37.52 7.53
CA VAL A 208 1.29 -36.67 7.31
C VAL A 208 0.76 -35.38 6.69
N ASN A 209 0.71 -34.32 7.49
CA ASN A 209 0.53 -32.98 6.96
C ASN A 209 1.71 -32.64 6.02
N ASP A 210 1.54 -31.73 5.08
CA ASP A 210 2.62 -31.35 4.14
C ASP A 210 3.88 -30.78 4.86
N ASP A 211 3.77 -30.40 6.15
CA ASP A 211 4.88 -30.00 7.02
C ASP A 211 5.58 -31.17 7.77
N GLY A 212 5.13 -32.40 7.57
CA GLY A 212 5.67 -33.60 8.20
C GLY A 212 5.16 -33.86 9.63
N THR A 213 4.22 -33.08 10.14
CA THR A 213 3.65 -33.24 11.49
C THR A 213 2.54 -34.30 11.54
N TRP A 214 2.41 -34.94 12.71
CA TRP A 214 1.43 -35.98 13.00
C TRP A 214 0.29 -35.41 13.85
N THR A 215 -0.96 -35.52 13.41
CA THR A 215 -2.14 -35.16 14.23
C THR A 215 -2.94 -36.41 14.59
N HIS A 216 -3.17 -36.61 15.90
CA HIS A 216 -3.92 -37.75 16.46
C HIS A 216 -5.40 -37.45 16.71
N ASP A 217 -5.85 -36.21 16.48
CA ASP A 217 -7.18 -35.74 16.85
C ASP A 217 -7.66 -34.70 15.82
N SER A 218 -8.48 -35.12 14.85
CA SER A 218 -9.05 -34.24 13.82
C SER A 218 -10.37 -33.64 14.32
N THR A 219 -10.30 -32.77 15.33
CA THR A 219 -11.34 -31.76 15.55
C THR A 219 -10.77 -30.41 15.09
N ILE A 220 -11.31 -29.91 13.97
CA ILE A 220 -10.97 -28.60 13.41
C ILE A 220 -11.16 -27.53 14.49
N LYS A 221 -10.11 -26.72 14.70
CA LYS A 221 -10.11 -25.59 15.62
C LYS A 221 -10.54 -24.33 14.86
N ARG A 222 -11.39 -23.55 15.54
CA ARG A 222 -11.82 -22.16 15.29
C ARG A 222 -12.40 -21.81 13.91
N SER A 223 -13.63 -21.33 13.95
CA SER A 223 -14.14 -20.37 12.97
C SER A 223 -13.53 -18.99 13.30
N LEU A 224 -12.99 -18.28 12.30
CA LEU A 224 -12.40 -16.94 12.43
C LEU A 224 -13.39 -15.85 12.01
N TRP A 225 -13.59 -14.83 12.87
CA TRP A 225 -14.74 -13.91 12.78
C TRP A 225 -14.32 -12.44 12.54
N ASP A 226 -13.10 -12.06 12.92
CA ASP A 226 -12.63 -10.68 12.81
C ASP A 226 -11.41 -10.56 11.89
N PHE A 227 -11.53 -9.75 10.83
CA PHE A 227 -10.46 -9.46 9.89
C PHE A 227 -10.08 -7.99 9.97
N ASN A 228 -8.89 -7.70 10.48
CA ASN A 228 -8.37 -6.33 10.62
C ASN A 228 -7.11 -6.17 9.76
N LEU A 229 -7.23 -5.36 8.71
CA LEU A 229 -6.18 -5.16 7.73
C LEU A 229 -5.75 -3.70 7.67
N THR A 230 -4.46 -3.49 7.45
CA THR A 230 -3.88 -2.16 7.20
C THR A 230 -3.29 -2.12 5.80
N VAL A 231 -3.73 -1.15 5.00
CA VAL A 231 -3.20 -0.88 3.66
C VAL A 231 -2.64 0.54 3.60
N ASN A 232 -1.69 0.77 2.69
CA ASN A 232 -1.28 2.13 2.34
C ASN A 232 -2.45 2.84 1.66
N GLU A 233 -2.96 3.90 2.29
CA GLU A 233 -4.04 4.69 1.68
C GLU A 233 -3.58 5.29 0.35
N PRO A 234 -4.47 5.35 -0.66
CA PRO A 234 -4.15 5.97 -1.92
C PRO A 234 -3.90 7.46 -1.68
N VAL A 235 -2.74 7.94 -2.13
CA VAL A 235 -2.37 9.35 -2.10
C VAL A 235 -2.03 9.75 -3.52
N ALA A 236 -2.59 10.85 -4.02
CA ALA A 236 -2.31 11.32 -5.37
C ALA A 236 -0.79 11.51 -5.59
N GLY A 237 -0.26 10.95 -6.67
CA GLY A 237 1.19 10.93 -6.94
C GLY A 237 1.96 9.80 -6.22
N GLY A 238 1.35 9.15 -5.22
CA GLY A 238 1.87 7.94 -4.61
C GLY A 238 1.66 6.71 -5.49
N THR A 239 2.40 5.64 -5.21
CA THR A 239 2.36 4.41 -5.99
C THR A 239 1.44 3.36 -5.37
N VAL A 240 0.74 2.62 -6.21
CA VAL A 240 -0.04 1.42 -5.87
C VAL A 240 0.88 0.37 -5.25
N SER A 241 0.43 -0.22 -4.14
CA SER A 241 1.12 -1.30 -3.41
C SER A 241 0.18 -2.48 -3.25
N ASN A 242 0.55 -3.64 -3.78
CA ASN A 242 -0.23 -4.87 -3.67
C ASN A 242 0.12 -5.65 -2.40
N SER A 243 0.34 -4.93 -1.31
CA SER A 243 0.63 -5.50 0.00
C SER A 243 -0.23 -4.85 1.07
N CYS A 244 -0.55 -5.63 2.09
CA CYS A 244 -1.24 -5.17 3.29
C CYS A 244 -0.67 -5.87 4.52
N GLN A 245 -0.86 -5.28 5.69
CA GLN A 245 -0.59 -5.94 6.96
C GLN A 245 -1.88 -6.60 7.46
N PHE A 246 -1.79 -7.87 7.84
CA PHE A 246 -2.87 -8.63 8.44
C PHE A 246 -2.43 -9.13 9.81
N ASN A 247 -3.20 -8.81 10.85
CA ASN A 247 -2.88 -9.17 12.24
C ASN A 247 -3.75 -10.33 12.75
N GLY A 248 -4.09 -11.28 11.88
CA GLY A 248 -4.83 -12.50 12.25
C GLY A 248 -3.95 -13.75 12.28
N THR A 249 -4.45 -14.80 12.94
CA THR A 249 -3.85 -16.15 12.95
C THR A 249 -4.81 -17.12 12.28
N GLY A 250 -4.29 -18.12 11.56
CA GLY A 250 -5.12 -19.16 10.92
C GLY A 250 -5.59 -18.81 9.50
N CYS A 251 -5.20 -17.65 8.98
CA CYS A 251 -5.36 -17.27 7.58
C CYS A 251 -4.10 -16.56 7.06
N GLU A 252 -3.99 -16.46 5.75
CA GLU A 252 -3.00 -15.66 5.05
C GLU A 252 -3.64 -14.75 3.98
N VAL A 253 -2.98 -13.64 3.68
CA VAL A 253 -3.39 -12.77 2.57
C VAL A 253 -2.88 -13.41 1.29
N GLU A 254 -3.81 -13.83 0.44
CA GLU A 254 -3.48 -14.43 -0.86
C GLU A 254 -3.28 -13.35 -1.92
N GLU A 255 -4.11 -12.29 -1.89
CA GLU A 255 -4.12 -11.28 -2.95
C GLU A 255 -4.56 -9.90 -2.44
N VAL A 256 -3.88 -8.86 -2.92
CA VAL A 256 -4.31 -7.46 -2.80
C VAL A 256 -4.33 -6.84 -4.19
N LYS A 257 -5.47 -6.31 -4.59
CA LYS A 257 -5.70 -5.65 -5.88
C LYS A 257 -6.23 -4.26 -5.67
N TRP A 258 -5.84 -3.35 -6.55
CA TRP A 258 -6.38 -2.00 -6.60
C TRP A 258 -7.15 -1.81 -7.89
N ASN A 259 -8.33 -1.21 -7.78
CA ASN A 259 -9.12 -0.79 -8.92
C ASN A 259 -9.35 0.72 -8.88
N LYS A 260 -9.31 1.35 -10.05
CA LYS A 260 -9.65 2.75 -10.25
C LYS A 260 -11.03 2.88 -10.85
N LEU A 261 -11.87 3.76 -10.29
CA LEU A 261 -13.15 4.12 -10.89
C LEU A 261 -12.93 4.99 -12.12
N LEU A 262 -13.47 4.55 -13.26
CA LEU A 262 -13.48 5.29 -14.52
C LEU A 262 -14.76 6.11 -14.69
N GLU A 263 -14.68 7.08 -15.59
CA GLU A 263 -15.81 7.85 -16.07
C GLU A 263 -16.82 6.90 -16.74
N GLY A 264 -18.03 6.81 -16.17
CA GLY A 264 -19.05 5.81 -16.55
C GLY A 264 -19.38 4.78 -15.47
N GLY A 265 -18.66 4.79 -14.34
CA GLY A 265 -19.02 4.01 -13.14
C GLY A 265 -18.42 2.60 -13.08
N TYR A 266 -17.47 2.28 -13.95
CA TYR A 266 -16.78 0.99 -13.99
C TYR A 266 -15.41 1.08 -13.35
N PHE A 267 -14.98 0.00 -12.69
CA PHE A 267 -13.65 -0.11 -12.09
C PHE A 267 -12.67 -0.83 -13.03
N THR A 268 -11.42 -0.35 -13.10
CA THR A 268 -10.31 -1.02 -13.80
C THR A 268 -9.15 -1.30 -12.89
N THR A 269 -8.57 -2.50 -13.00
CA THR A 269 -7.43 -2.90 -12.18
C THR A 269 -6.17 -2.10 -12.49
N GLU A 270 -5.53 -1.61 -11.43
CA GLU A 270 -4.26 -0.91 -11.47
C GLU A 270 -3.11 -1.88 -11.21
N ASN A 271 -2.01 -1.70 -11.94
CA ASN A 271 -0.80 -2.50 -11.72
C ASN A 271 -0.01 -1.98 -10.53
N GLU A 272 0.71 -2.86 -9.84
CA GLU A 272 1.66 -2.47 -8.80
C GLU A 272 2.67 -1.43 -9.33
N GLY A 273 2.96 -0.41 -8.53
CA GLY A 273 3.83 0.69 -8.93
C GLY A 273 3.16 1.77 -9.79
N SER A 274 1.92 1.57 -10.26
CA SER A 274 1.15 2.62 -10.95
C SER A 274 0.89 3.80 -10.01
N VAL A 275 0.77 5.00 -10.57
CA VAL A 275 0.60 6.22 -9.77
C VAL A 275 -0.89 6.49 -9.56
N PHE A 276 -1.30 6.66 -8.30
CA PHE A 276 -2.66 7.09 -7.96
C PHE A 276 -2.94 8.48 -8.56
N GLN A 277 -4.05 8.58 -9.28
CA GLN A 277 -4.44 9.76 -10.04
C GLN A 277 -5.41 10.62 -9.25
N MET A 278 -5.17 11.93 -9.28
CA MET A 278 -6.05 12.93 -8.70
C MET A 278 -7.48 12.83 -9.23
N GLY A 279 -8.46 13.19 -8.40
CA GLY A 279 -9.87 13.19 -8.78
C GLY A 279 -10.44 11.80 -9.06
N SER A 280 -9.66 10.75 -8.82
CA SER A 280 -10.11 9.37 -9.00
C SER A 280 -10.51 8.76 -7.67
N THR A 281 -11.49 7.86 -7.74
CA THR A 281 -11.90 7.00 -6.63
C THR A 281 -11.20 5.67 -6.81
N TYR A 282 -10.67 5.12 -5.72
CA TYR A 282 -9.97 3.84 -5.74
C TYR A 282 -10.65 2.85 -4.80
N GLU A 283 -10.73 1.61 -5.25
CA GLU A 283 -11.17 0.46 -4.47
C GLU A 283 -9.97 -0.44 -4.25
N VAL A 284 -9.81 -0.93 -3.03
CA VAL A 284 -8.91 -2.05 -2.74
C VAL A 284 -9.75 -3.30 -2.57
N ILE A 285 -9.32 -4.39 -3.20
CA ILE A 285 -9.88 -5.74 -3.07
C ILE A 285 -8.82 -6.62 -2.41
N ILE A 286 -9.20 -7.32 -1.34
CA ILE A 286 -8.29 -8.20 -0.61
C ILE A 286 -8.92 -9.59 -0.49
N ARG A 287 -8.17 -10.62 -0.88
CA ARG A 287 -8.52 -12.02 -0.71
C ARG A 287 -7.68 -12.65 0.39
N ILE A 288 -8.36 -13.26 1.36
CA ILE A 288 -7.76 -13.97 2.48
C ILE A 288 -8.15 -15.44 2.37
N LEU A 289 -7.17 -16.32 2.58
CA LEU A 289 -7.32 -17.77 2.53
C LEU A 289 -7.13 -18.36 3.93
N ALA A 290 -7.98 -19.32 4.31
CA ALA A 290 -7.81 -20.10 5.53
C ALA A 290 -6.57 -20.99 5.40
N ASN A 291 -5.78 -21.06 6.47
CA ASN A 291 -4.67 -22.01 6.57
C ASN A 291 -5.21 -23.45 6.64
N ASP A 292 -4.35 -24.42 6.38
CA ASP A 292 -4.72 -25.84 6.45
C ASP A 292 -5.32 -26.19 7.83
N GLY A 293 -6.52 -26.76 7.82
CA GLY A 293 -7.23 -27.19 9.03
C GLY A 293 -8.03 -26.09 9.75
N GLU A 294 -8.05 -24.86 9.24
CA GLU A 294 -8.84 -23.73 9.77
C GLU A 294 -10.08 -23.47 8.90
N ARG A 295 -11.09 -22.77 9.43
CA ARG A 295 -12.28 -22.34 8.66
C ARG A 295 -12.60 -20.88 8.89
N ILE A 296 -13.06 -20.21 7.83
CA ILE A 296 -13.65 -18.88 7.93
C ILE A 296 -15.12 -19.04 8.29
N ALA A 297 -15.62 -18.18 9.19
CA ALA A 297 -17.03 -18.18 9.54
C ALA A 297 -17.92 -17.77 8.35
N SER A 298 -19.23 -17.95 8.50
CA SER A 298 -20.17 -17.50 7.48
C SER A 298 -20.06 -15.98 7.30
N ARG A 299 -20.39 -15.47 6.10
CA ARG A 299 -20.36 -14.04 5.78
C ARG A 299 -21.04 -13.18 6.84
N ASP A 300 -22.18 -13.65 7.32
CA ASP A 300 -23.05 -12.92 8.24
C ASP A 300 -22.45 -12.82 9.66
N ASP A 301 -21.46 -13.67 9.96
CA ASP A 301 -20.77 -13.74 11.25
C ASP A 301 -19.37 -13.08 11.19
N CYS A 302 -18.94 -12.58 10.03
CA CYS A 302 -17.62 -11.96 9.85
C CYS A 302 -17.69 -10.44 9.91
N VAL A 303 -16.75 -9.83 10.62
CA VAL A 303 -16.49 -8.39 10.60
C VAL A 303 -15.16 -8.13 9.94
N ALA A 304 -15.16 -7.36 8.85
CA ALA A 304 -13.95 -6.95 8.14
C ALA A 304 -13.72 -5.44 8.31
N THR A 305 -12.50 -5.04 8.64
CA THR A 305 -12.07 -3.65 8.63
C THR A 305 -10.78 -3.45 7.85
N ILE A 306 -10.72 -2.35 7.11
CA ILE A 306 -9.53 -1.86 6.41
C ILE A 306 -9.20 -0.48 6.99
N ASN A 307 -8.01 -0.32 7.55
CA ASN A 307 -7.57 0.90 8.26
C ASN A 307 -8.55 1.33 9.36
N GLY A 308 -9.15 0.35 10.05
CA GLY A 308 -10.15 0.59 11.11
C GLY A 308 -11.51 1.10 10.61
N LYS A 309 -11.75 1.09 9.29
CA LYS A 309 -13.05 1.39 8.68
C LYS A 309 -13.75 0.09 8.27
N PRO A 310 -15.08 -0.01 8.41
CA PRO A 310 -15.83 -1.16 7.94
C PRO A 310 -15.56 -1.40 6.45
N ALA A 311 -15.16 -2.63 6.11
CA ALA A 311 -15.02 -3.10 4.74
C ALA A 311 -16.22 -4.00 4.40
N GLU A 312 -16.62 -4.01 3.13
CA GLU A 312 -17.71 -4.87 2.68
C GLU A 312 -17.15 -6.22 2.26
N ILE A 313 -17.76 -7.30 2.76
CA ILE A 313 -17.47 -8.66 2.32
C ILE A 313 -18.35 -8.94 1.10
N TYR A 314 -17.75 -9.12 -0.08
CA TYR A 314 -18.51 -9.31 -1.32
C TYR A 314 -18.62 -10.79 -1.73
N ASN A 315 -17.68 -11.64 -1.30
CA ASN A 315 -17.69 -13.08 -1.56
C ASN A 315 -16.99 -13.83 -0.43
N SER A 316 -17.51 -15.00 -0.05
CA SER A 316 -16.93 -15.81 1.02
C SER A 316 -17.31 -17.28 0.89
N SER A 317 -16.45 -18.14 1.41
CA SER A 317 -16.71 -19.54 1.71
C SER A 317 -16.08 -19.87 3.08
N ASP A 318 -16.15 -21.13 3.49
CA ASP A 318 -15.39 -21.58 4.65
C ASP A 318 -13.86 -21.63 4.42
N LYS A 319 -13.40 -21.49 3.16
CA LYS A 319 -11.98 -21.51 2.79
C LYS A 319 -11.39 -20.13 2.49
N PHE A 320 -12.19 -19.17 2.05
CA PHE A 320 -11.69 -17.83 1.71
C PHE A 320 -12.73 -16.75 1.99
N ILE A 321 -12.25 -15.53 2.17
CA ILE A 321 -13.08 -14.33 2.21
C ILE A 321 -12.49 -13.29 1.28
N VAL A 322 -13.35 -12.59 0.56
CA VAL A 322 -12.97 -11.48 -0.29
C VAL A 322 -13.75 -10.24 0.10
N MET A 323 -12.99 -9.19 0.37
CA MET A 323 -13.51 -7.93 0.89
C MET A 323 -13.02 -6.78 0.03
N HIS A 324 -13.82 -5.73 -0.04
CA HIS A 324 -13.44 -4.49 -0.69
C HIS A 324 -13.69 -3.28 0.20
N TYR A 325 -12.91 -2.23 -0.05
CA TYR A 325 -13.13 -0.93 0.54
C TYR A 325 -12.86 0.17 -0.49
N THR A 326 -13.84 1.05 -0.67
CA THR A 326 -13.72 2.21 -1.56
C THR A 326 -13.22 3.41 -0.76
N PHE A 327 -12.07 3.94 -1.16
CA PHE A 327 -11.55 5.19 -0.63
C PHE A 327 -12.31 6.38 -1.21
N PRO A 328 -12.51 7.47 -0.44
CA PRO A 328 -13.05 8.70 -0.97
C PRO A 328 -12.24 9.19 -2.18
N GLN A 329 -12.91 9.90 -3.09
CA GLN A 329 -12.26 10.54 -4.23
C GLN A 329 -11.06 11.36 -3.75
N LEU A 330 -9.90 11.16 -4.37
CA LEU A 330 -8.68 11.86 -3.98
C LEU A 330 -8.86 13.36 -4.20
N ALA A 331 -9.03 14.09 -3.10
CA ALA A 331 -9.29 15.51 -3.10
C ALA A 331 -7.99 16.34 -3.18
N ASP A 332 -8.09 17.43 -3.92
CA ASP A 332 -7.05 18.44 -3.99
C ASP A 332 -6.85 19.12 -2.64
N THR A 333 -5.68 18.93 -2.04
CA THR A 333 -5.20 19.85 -0.99
C THR A 333 -4.21 20.80 -1.61
N TYR A 334 -4.65 22.03 -1.84
CA TYR A 334 -3.78 23.14 -2.17
C TYR A 334 -3.27 23.79 -0.89
N TYR A 335 -2.00 24.12 -0.87
CA TYR A 335 -1.39 24.92 0.18
C TYR A 335 -1.34 26.37 -0.27
N ASP A 336 -1.49 27.31 0.66
CA ASP A 336 -1.42 28.74 0.38
C ASP A 336 0.04 29.21 0.19
N VAL A 337 0.80 28.50 -0.63
CA VAL A 337 2.15 28.86 -1.04
C VAL A 337 2.32 28.59 -2.54
N TRP A 338 2.92 29.54 -3.23
CA TRP A 338 3.21 29.49 -4.66
C TRP A 338 4.70 29.73 -4.86
N VAL A 339 5.31 28.96 -5.76
CA VAL A 339 6.72 29.07 -6.14
C VAL A 339 6.81 29.14 -7.66
N GLY A 340 7.45 30.18 -8.21
CA GLY A 340 7.56 30.35 -9.66
C GLY A 340 6.20 30.41 -10.38
N GLY A 341 5.14 30.86 -9.69
CA GLY A 341 3.77 30.88 -10.21
C GLY A 341 2.99 29.57 -10.05
N LYS A 342 3.63 28.49 -9.60
CA LYS A 342 2.98 27.19 -9.35
C LYS A 342 2.53 27.09 -7.90
N GLN A 343 1.24 26.86 -7.66
CA GLN A 343 0.72 26.61 -6.32
C GLN A 343 1.18 25.25 -5.82
N VAL A 344 1.64 25.18 -4.58
CA VAL A 344 2.00 23.91 -3.96
C VAL A 344 0.73 23.15 -3.58
N ASN A 345 0.68 21.86 -3.89
CA ASN A 345 -0.42 20.97 -3.53
C ASN A 345 0.11 19.59 -3.14
N ASN A 346 -0.79 18.68 -2.75
CA ASN A 346 -0.40 17.32 -2.36
C ASN A 346 0.37 16.53 -3.43
N ILE A 347 0.25 16.90 -4.70
CA ILE A 347 0.89 16.21 -5.83
C ILE A 347 2.32 16.71 -6.04
N ASN A 348 2.50 18.03 -6.09
CA ASN A 348 3.78 18.63 -6.42
C ASN A 348 4.63 18.97 -5.18
N LYS A 349 4.14 18.76 -3.95
CA LYS A 349 4.90 19.11 -2.74
C LYS A 349 6.26 18.41 -2.62
N SER A 350 6.46 17.22 -3.19
CA SER A 350 7.77 16.57 -3.21
C SER A 350 8.74 17.19 -4.24
N ASP A 351 8.20 17.80 -5.30
CA ASP A 351 8.95 18.46 -6.36
C ASP A 351 8.08 19.54 -7.01
N VAL A 352 8.14 20.75 -6.44
CA VAL A 352 7.20 21.82 -6.77
C VAL A 352 7.39 22.26 -8.22
N LEU A 353 8.64 22.35 -8.69
CA LEU A 353 8.95 22.84 -10.03
C LEU A 353 9.19 21.72 -11.06
N GLY A 354 9.31 20.46 -10.63
CA GLY A 354 9.58 19.32 -11.52
C GLY A 354 11.07 19.10 -11.81
N ASP A 355 11.96 19.73 -11.03
CA ASP A 355 13.42 19.66 -11.18
C ASP A 355 14.14 19.04 -9.97
N GLY A 356 13.37 18.60 -8.96
CA GLY A 356 13.86 17.97 -7.74
C GLY A 356 14.48 18.94 -6.71
N LYS A 357 14.41 20.26 -6.91
CA LYS A 357 15.16 21.25 -6.10
C LYS A 357 14.32 22.05 -5.13
N VAL A 358 13.00 22.04 -5.30
CA VAL A 358 12.05 22.72 -4.43
C VAL A 358 11.06 21.70 -3.90
N SER A 359 11.03 21.52 -2.59
CA SER A 359 10.07 20.62 -1.92
C SER A 359 9.39 21.31 -0.74
N PHE A 360 8.24 20.79 -0.34
CA PHE A 360 7.38 21.34 0.69
C PHE A 360 6.94 20.23 1.65
N ILE A 361 7.13 20.49 2.94
CA ILE A 361 6.81 19.56 4.02
C ILE A 361 5.81 20.23 4.94
N LYS A 362 4.68 19.55 5.17
CA LYS A 362 3.80 19.80 6.31
C LYS A 362 4.13 18.76 7.37
N ASN A 363 4.75 19.17 8.48
CA ASN A 363 5.05 18.22 9.55
C ASN A 363 3.81 17.94 10.42
N ILE A 364 3.87 16.87 11.22
CA ILE A 364 2.76 16.42 12.10
C ILE A 364 2.35 17.44 13.16
N PHE A 365 3.20 18.44 13.43
CA PHE A 365 2.93 19.53 14.39
C PHE A 365 2.39 20.80 13.71
N GLY A 366 2.00 20.71 12.43
CA GLY A 366 1.45 21.83 11.68
C GLY A 366 2.46 22.89 11.26
N LYS A 367 3.77 22.63 11.39
CA LYS A 367 4.80 23.50 10.82
C LYS A 367 4.97 23.22 9.33
N TYR A 368 5.06 24.29 8.55
CA TYR A 368 5.24 24.24 7.11
C TYR A 368 6.67 24.64 6.77
N VAL A 369 7.35 23.80 5.97
CA VAL A 369 8.73 24.02 5.56
C VAL A 369 8.81 23.94 4.03
N LEU A 370 9.28 25.01 3.39
CA LEU A 370 9.65 25.02 1.98
C LEU A 370 11.17 24.88 1.88
N ILE A 371 11.65 23.80 1.28
CA ILE A 371 13.08 23.51 1.14
C ILE A 371 13.53 23.95 -0.25
N LEU A 372 14.59 24.76 -0.29
CA LEU A 372 15.29 25.17 -1.50
C LEU A 372 16.69 24.55 -1.49
N GLU A 373 16.99 23.69 -2.46
CA GLU A 373 18.27 23.00 -2.57
C GLU A 373 18.88 23.19 -3.96
N ASN A 374 19.83 24.12 -4.07
CA ASN A 374 20.42 24.55 -5.35
C ASN A 374 19.38 25.00 -6.41
N ALA A 375 18.26 25.54 -5.95
CA ALA A 375 17.10 25.90 -6.75
C ALA A 375 17.30 27.19 -7.54
N THR A 376 16.74 27.25 -8.75
CA THR A 376 16.62 28.48 -9.55
C THR A 376 15.15 28.71 -9.86
N ILE A 377 14.56 29.71 -9.20
CA ILE A 377 13.14 30.05 -9.33
C ILE A 377 13.04 31.29 -10.20
N THR A 378 12.35 31.17 -11.34
CA THR A 378 12.05 32.31 -12.21
C THR A 378 10.55 32.51 -12.32
N ASN A 379 10.08 33.77 -12.31
CA ASN A 379 8.69 34.08 -12.62
C ASN A 379 8.57 35.33 -13.49
N THR A 380 8.20 35.12 -14.75
CA THR A 380 8.05 36.18 -15.75
C THR A 380 6.60 36.64 -15.95
N GLY A 381 5.67 36.15 -15.11
CA GLY A 381 4.26 36.53 -15.12
C GLY A 381 4.06 38.03 -14.87
N ASN A 382 2.96 38.57 -15.38
CA ASN A 382 2.62 39.98 -15.17
C ASN A 382 2.20 40.21 -13.70
N PRO A 383 2.83 41.13 -12.95
CA PRO A 383 2.43 41.46 -11.57
C PRO A 383 1.06 42.14 -11.43
N ASP A 384 0.45 42.63 -12.53
CA ASP A 384 -0.79 43.43 -12.50
C ASP A 384 -2.09 42.63 -12.29
N TYR A 385 -2.04 41.29 -12.25
CA TYR A 385 -3.21 40.47 -11.96
C TYR A 385 -3.31 40.18 -10.46
N GLU A 386 -4.47 40.48 -9.86
CA GLU A 386 -4.81 40.25 -8.44
C GLU A 386 -4.80 38.77 -8.00
N PHE A 387 -4.41 37.84 -8.87
CA PHE A 387 -4.33 36.42 -8.56
C PHE A 387 -3.02 36.05 -7.85
N THR A 388 -3.18 35.25 -6.80
CA THR A 388 -2.16 34.67 -5.93
C THR A 388 -1.04 33.98 -6.71
N GLY A 389 0.18 34.52 -6.67
CA GLY A 389 1.39 33.91 -7.26
C GLY A 389 1.86 34.44 -8.62
N TYR A 390 1.07 35.24 -9.34
CA TYR A 390 1.48 35.77 -10.65
C TYR A 390 2.58 36.83 -10.53
N GLY A 391 3.68 36.62 -11.26
CA GLY A 391 4.84 37.50 -11.27
C GLY A 391 5.76 37.42 -10.05
N ARG A 392 5.37 36.73 -8.96
CA ARG A 392 6.16 36.63 -7.72
C ARG A 392 7.05 35.41 -7.69
N GLY A 393 8.25 35.53 -7.12
CA GLY A 393 9.16 34.38 -6.99
C GLY A 393 8.60 33.35 -6.02
N ILE A 394 8.35 33.77 -4.78
CA ILE A 394 7.60 33.01 -3.77
C ILE A 394 6.49 33.88 -3.23
N TYR A 395 5.27 33.34 -3.15
CA TYR A 395 4.12 33.97 -2.52
C TYR A 395 3.53 33.04 -1.47
N THR A 396 3.28 33.52 -0.24
CA THR A 396 2.71 32.68 0.82
C THR A 396 1.68 33.42 1.67
N LYS A 397 0.59 32.73 2.01
CA LYS A 397 -0.33 33.11 3.09
C LYS A 397 -0.25 32.19 4.30
N ILE A 398 0.65 31.22 4.28
CA ILE A 398 0.85 30.29 5.38
C ILE A 398 1.47 31.02 6.57
N GLN A 399 0.82 30.89 7.73
CA GLN A 399 1.34 31.38 9.00
C GLN A 399 2.56 30.57 9.46
N GLY A 400 3.69 31.26 9.65
CA GLY A 400 4.90 30.64 10.16
C GLY A 400 5.59 29.70 9.18
N LEU A 401 5.50 29.98 7.87
CA LEU A 401 6.27 29.23 6.87
C LEU A 401 7.77 29.39 7.14
N ASN A 402 8.51 28.27 7.17
CA ASN A 402 9.97 28.29 7.18
C ASN A 402 10.50 27.95 5.78
N ILE A 403 11.22 28.88 5.16
CA ILE A 403 11.99 28.65 3.95
C ILE A 403 13.38 28.18 4.38
N ARG A 404 13.67 26.89 4.15
CA ARG A 404 14.94 26.26 4.49
C ARG A 404 15.87 26.25 3.29
N VAL A 405 17.00 26.93 3.42
CA VAL A 405 17.96 27.18 2.33
C VAL A 405 19.13 26.23 2.45
N LYS A 406 19.46 25.51 1.38
CA LYS A 406 20.64 24.65 1.25
C LYS A 406 21.36 24.90 -0.08
N GLY A 407 22.68 24.89 -0.07
CA GLY A 407 23.48 25.19 -1.26
C GLY A 407 23.18 26.58 -1.83
N ASN A 408 23.27 26.77 -3.15
CA ASN A 408 23.15 28.08 -3.80
C ASN A 408 21.80 28.24 -4.51
N ASN A 409 20.93 29.09 -3.98
CA ASN A 409 19.57 29.30 -4.49
C ASN A 409 19.41 30.70 -5.08
N THR A 410 18.66 30.79 -6.16
CA THR A 410 18.35 32.07 -6.84
C THR A 410 16.86 32.19 -7.09
N ILE A 411 16.31 33.37 -6.82
CA ILE A 411 14.94 33.77 -7.14
C ILE A 411 15.00 35.04 -7.98
N GLU A 412 14.49 34.99 -9.20
CA GLU A 412 14.32 36.16 -10.07
C GLU A 412 12.88 36.28 -10.54
N SER A 413 12.24 37.40 -10.23
CA SER A 413 10.83 37.60 -10.55
C SER A 413 10.57 39.01 -11.10
N LYS A 414 9.51 39.16 -11.91
CA LYS A 414 9.08 40.50 -12.38
C LYS A 414 8.36 41.28 -11.28
N GLY A 415 7.51 40.60 -10.52
CA GLY A 415 6.85 41.09 -9.31
C GLY A 415 7.78 41.01 -8.11
N GLU A 416 7.27 40.79 -6.90
CA GLU A 416 8.13 40.65 -5.72
C GLU A 416 8.94 39.35 -5.74
N GLY A 417 10.17 39.40 -5.21
CA GLY A 417 11.01 38.21 -5.06
C GLY A 417 10.37 37.22 -4.08
N ILE A 418 10.16 37.66 -2.84
CA ILE A 418 9.37 36.95 -1.84
C ILE A 418 8.30 37.87 -1.28
N TYR A 419 7.05 37.40 -1.28
CA TYR A 419 5.90 38.10 -0.71
C TYR A 419 5.18 37.21 0.31
N PHE A 420 4.91 37.73 1.50
CA PHE A 420 4.29 36.96 2.58
C PHE A 420 3.19 37.73 3.30
N ASN A 421 2.07 37.05 3.60
CA ASN A 421 0.94 37.64 4.33
C ASN A 421 1.00 37.43 5.84
N ASP A 422 1.89 36.59 6.33
CA ASP A 422 1.99 36.24 7.75
C ASP A 422 3.46 35.92 8.07
N ASN A 423 3.78 35.65 9.34
CA ASN A 423 5.15 35.45 9.81
C ASN A 423 5.93 34.48 8.91
N LEU A 424 7.13 34.88 8.52
CA LEU A 424 8.01 34.15 7.63
C LEU A 424 9.36 33.93 8.31
N GLU A 425 9.87 32.71 8.24
CA GLU A 425 11.23 32.37 8.63
C GLU A 425 12.05 32.01 7.39
N ILE A 426 13.27 32.52 7.28
CA ILE A 426 14.26 32.09 6.28
C ILE A 426 15.48 31.59 7.05
N SER A 427 15.76 30.30 6.93
CA SER A 427 16.79 29.65 7.74
C SER A 427 17.71 28.73 6.94
N GLY A 428 19.00 28.77 7.23
CA GLY A 428 19.92 27.71 6.83
C GLY A 428 19.97 26.58 7.87
N THR A 429 20.90 25.65 7.68
CA THR A 429 21.16 24.52 8.60
C THR A 429 22.47 24.74 9.34
N THR A 430 22.64 24.17 10.54
CA THR A 430 23.90 24.30 11.30
C THR A 430 25.13 23.84 10.51
N ASN A 431 24.95 22.91 9.57
CA ASN A 431 26.01 22.31 8.76
C ASN A 431 26.11 22.92 7.35
N ASP A 432 25.13 23.73 6.95
CA ASP A 432 25.08 24.41 5.66
C ASP A 432 24.30 25.71 5.84
N GLN A 433 25.03 26.83 5.85
CA GLN A 433 24.45 28.16 5.92
C GLN A 433 23.46 28.39 4.76
N GLY A 434 23.71 27.81 3.59
CA GLY A 434 22.92 28.10 2.40
C GLY A 434 23.08 29.54 1.92
N LYS A 435 22.96 29.74 0.60
CA LYS A 435 22.93 31.05 -0.04
C LYS A 435 21.61 31.24 -0.74
N LEU A 436 21.01 32.42 -0.57
CA LEU A 436 19.78 32.79 -1.24
C LEU A 436 19.93 34.17 -1.86
N SER A 437 19.89 34.25 -3.18
CA SER A 437 19.84 35.49 -3.94
C SER A 437 18.41 35.74 -4.41
N VAL A 438 17.81 36.87 -4.04
CA VAL A 438 16.42 37.23 -4.33
C VAL A 438 16.40 38.55 -5.07
N LYS A 439 15.77 38.58 -6.24
CA LYS A 439 15.60 39.77 -7.05
C LYS A 439 14.17 39.89 -7.56
N GLY A 440 13.57 41.05 -7.33
CA GLY A 440 12.23 41.37 -7.83
C GLY A 440 11.98 42.88 -7.84
N SER A 441 10.75 43.32 -8.10
CA SER A 441 10.30 44.70 -7.87
C SER A 441 10.61 45.14 -6.43
N PHE A 442 10.28 44.28 -5.46
CA PHE A 442 10.82 44.26 -4.10
C PHE A 442 11.62 42.97 -3.94
N GLY A 443 12.73 43.00 -3.20
CA GLY A 443 13.46 41.77 -2.88
C GLY A 443 12.61 40.87 -1.98
N ILE A 444 12.32 41.35 -0.77
CA ILE A 444 11.42 40.68 0.19
C ILE A 444 10.42 41.68 0.76
N ARG A 445 9.13 41.35 0.66
CA ARG A 445 8.04 42.27 1.00
C ARG A 445 6.97 41.59 1.86
N PRO A 446 6.62 42.15 3.03
CA PRO A 446 5.43 41.78 3.79
C PRO A 446 4.14 42.36 3.16
N GLU A 447 3.01 41.70 3.40
CA GLU A 447 1.67 42.23 3.15
C GLU A 447 1.44 43.53 3.91
N ARG A 448 0.86 44.52 3.23
CA ARG A 448 0.75 45.89 3.76
C ARG A 448 -0.23 45.99 4.93
N ALA A 449 -1.31 45.22 4.91
CA ALA A 449 -2.40 45.32 5.87
C ALA A 449 -2.22 44.47 7.15
N LYS A 450 -1.08 43.79 7.31
CA LYS A 450 -0.89 42.80 8.38
C LYS A 450 0.38 43.04 9.18
N VAL A 451 0.27 42.87 10.50
CA VAL A 451 1.43 42.80 11.38
C VAL A 451 2.12 41.46 11.17
N THR A 452 3.39 41.50 10.82
CA THR A 452 4.17 40.32 10.45
C THR A 452 5.57 40.37 11.06
N THR A 453 6.20 39.22 11.16
CA THR A 453 7.61 39.08 11.52
C THR A 453 8.34 38.35 10.41
N LEU A 454 9.46 38.91 9.98
CA LEU A 454 10.45 38.22 9.15
C LEU A 454 11.64 37.84 10.04
N SER A 455 11.87 36.55 10.21
CA SER A 455 13.02 36.01 10.95
C SER A 455 14.04 35.43 9.98
N ILE A 456 15.31 35.85 10.10
CA ILE A 456 16.39 35.42 9.22
C ILE A 456 17.53 34.88 10.07
N SER A 457 17.90 33.61 9.87
CA SER A 457 18.94 32.97 10.67
C SER A 457 19.80 32.00 9.87
N ASN A 458 21.09 32.01 10.19
CA ASN A 458 22.11 31.12 9.67
C ASN A 458 22.08 30.97 8.14
N VAL A 459 21.95 32.09 7.39
CA VAL A 459 21.89 32.15 5.91
C VAL A 459 22.76 33.28 5.35
N ASP A 460 23.28 33.15 4.12
CA ASP A 460 23.82 34.28 3.32
C ASP A 460 22.74 34.74 2.33
N LEU A 461 21.97 35.73 2.75
CA LEU A 461 20.84 36.28 2.02
C LEU A 461 21.25 37.56 1.28
N THR A 462 20.94 37.63 -0.01
CA THR A 462 21.01 38.84 -0.83
C THR A 462 19.63 39.16 -1.37
N ALA A 463 19.09 40.35 -1.11
CA ALA A 463 17.77 40.78 -1.54
C ALA A 463 17.84 42.12 -2.29
N GLU A 464 17.44 42.11 -3.55
CA GLU A 464 17.46 43.27 -4.45
C GLU A 464 16.05 43.65 -4.93
N GLY A 465 15.63 44.86 -4.58
CA GLY A 465 14.44 45.51 -5.11
C GLY A 465 14.78 46.42 -6.30
N THR A 466 14.19 46.15 -7.45
CA THR A 466 14.45 46.89 -8.70
C THR A 466 13.57 48.13 -8.86
N SER A 467 12.45 48.21 -8.15
CA SER A 467 11.53 49.36 -8.16
C SER A 467 10.99 49.74 -6.78
N GLY A 468 11.27 48.93 -5.75
CA GLY A 468 10.89 49.15 -4.37
C GLY A 468 12.02 48.83 -3.40
N ALA A 469 11.67 48.27 -2.24
CA ALA A 469 12.62 47.98 -1.18
C ALA A 469 13.45 46.71 -1.45
N GLY A 470 14.69 46.69 -0.94
CA GLY A 470 15.46 45.44 -0.87
C GLY A 470 14.79 44.46 0.07
N ILE A 471 14.61 44.88 1.33
CA ILE A 471 13.75 44.21 2.32
C ILE A 471 12.92 45.29 3.00
N GLY A 472 11.59 45.17 2.95
CA GLY A 472 10.70 46.17 3.56
C GLY A 472 9.30 46.24 2.96
N ALA A 473 8.39 46.93 3.68
CA ALA A 473 7.02 47.19 3.22
C ALA A 473 6.95 48.30 2.15
N GLN A 474 5.79 48.48 1.52
CA GLN A 474 5.51 49.57 0.57
C GLN A 474 5.04 50.85 1.30
N THR A 475 5.52 52.02 0.87
CA THR A 475 5.32 53.33 1.54
C THR A 475 4.11 54.15 1.12
N SER A 476 3.35 53.77 0.08
CA SER A 476 2.37 54.70 -0.49
C SER A 476 1.00 54.66 0.20
N LEU A 477 0.61 55.83 0.75
CA LEU A 477 -0.74 56.35 1.05
C LEU A 477 -1.18 56.32 2.53
N SER A 478 -1.13 57.51 3.14
CA SER A 478 -1.96 58.05 4.23
C SER A 478 -1.99 57.42 5.62
N SER A 479 -1.22 56.36 5.91
CA SER A 479 -1.07 55.88 7.30
C SER A 479 0.31 55.26 7.53
N ASN A 480 1.08 55.83 8.48
CA ASN A 480 2.37 55.37 9.01
C ASN A 480 2.28 54.01 9.73
N SER A 481 1.76 53.00 9.06
CA SER A 481 1.62 51.66 9.63
C SER A 481 2.72 50.78 9.07
N TYR A 482 3.93 50.94 9.62
CA TYR A 482 4.99 49.94 9.47
C TYR A 482 4.61 48.72 10.29
N ASN A 483 4.41 47.60 9.62
CA ASN A 483 3.76 46.45 10.24
C ASN A 483 4.68 45.24 10.37
N CYS A 484 5.91 45.33 9.86
CA CYS A 484 6.85 44.22 9.85
C CYS A 484 7.98 44.42 10.86
N THR A 485 8.18 43.44 11.73
CA THR A 485 9.39 43.32 12.54
C THR A 485 10.39 42.42 11.84
N LEU A 486 11.62 42.89 11.67
CA LEU A 486 12.72 42.09 11.15
C LEU A 486 13.61 41.62 12.30
N ASN A 487 13.77 40.31 12.44
CA ASN A 487 14.69 39.69 13.37
C ASN A 487 15.82 39.02 12.60
N VAL A 488 17.06 39.38 12.90
CA VAL A 488 18.25 38.74 12.34
C VAL A 488 19.07 38.17 13.48
N SER A 489 19.32 36.86 13.44
CA SER A 489 20.02 36.12 14.49
C SER A 489 21.00 35.11 13.90
N ALA A 490 21.74 34.39 14.76
CA ALA A 490 22.91 33.56 14.48
C ALA A 490 24.10 34.35 13.93
N ALA A 491 25.23 34.30 14.64
CA ALA A 491 26.44 35.08 14.33
C ALA A 491 27.00 34.90 12.90
N LYS A 492 26.70 33.78 12.25
CA LYS A 492 27.14 33.48 10.87
C LYS A 492 26.26 34.14 9.81
N THR A 493 25.05 34.60 10.15
CA THR A 493 24.10 35.18 9.20
C THR A 493 24.67 36.40 8.50
N VAL A 494 24.43 36.48 7.19
CA VAL A 494 24.75 37.63 6.36
C VAL A 494 23.48 38.05 5.66
N VAL A 495 23.09 39.32 5.80
CA VAL A 495 21.96 39.91 5.07
C VAL A 495 22.47 41.09 4.26
N LYS A 496 22.24 41.06 2.96
CA LYS A 496 22.53 42.15 2.02
C LYS A 496 21.22 42.61 1.41
N ALA A 497 20.86 43.88 1.59
CA ALA A 497 19.63 44.43 1.04
C ALA A 497 19.93 45.69 0.22
N LYS A 498 19.38 45.79 -0.99
CA LYS A 498 19.49 46.97 -1.87
C LYS A 498 18.15 47.23 -2.53
N GLY A 499 17.69 48.47 -2.49
CA GLY A 499 16.40 48.85 -3.07
C GLY A 499 16.40 50.28 -3.55
N THR A 500 15.55 50.58 -4.52
CA THR A 500 15.46 51.91 -5.13
C THR A 500 14.67 52.89 -4.28
N SER A 501 13.65 52.42 -3.54
CA SER A 501 12.88 53.25 -2.61
C SER A 501 13.51 53.30 -1.21
N VAL A 502 14.05 52.17 -0.75
CA VAL A 502 14.83 51.99 0.48
C VAL A 502 15.56 50.66 0.43
N SER A 503 16.78 50.60 0.93
CA SER A 503 17.57 49.36 0.87
C SER A 503 17.13 48.37 1.94
N LEU A 504 17.01 48.84 3.19
CA LEU A 504 16.41 48.13 4.31
C LEU A 504 15.54 49.13 5.09
N GLY A 505 14.23 48.94 5.17
CA GLY A 505 13.38 49.92 5.84
C GLY A 505 11.89 49.71 5.69
N ASN A 506 11.11 50.72 6.04
CA ASN A 506 9.67 50.63 6.27
C ASN A 506 9.31 49.51 7.26
N LEU A 507 10.10 49.40 8.32
CA LEU A 507 9.96 48.37 9.36
C LEU A 507 9.37 48.97 10.63
N LYS A 508 8.60 48.16 11.36
CA LYS A 508 8.12 48.51 12.70
C LYS A 508 9.27 48.52 13.70
N SER A 509 10.17 47.56 13.56
CA SER A 509 11.32 47.34 14.41
C SER A 509 12.34 46.45 13.71
N LEU A 510 13.60 46.63 14.08
CA LEU A 510 14.70 45.76 13.70
C LEU A 510 15.39 45.23 14.95
N VAL A 511 15.55 43.92 15.04
CA VAL A 511 16.28 43.24 16.11
C VAL A 511 17.48 42.53 15.49
N LEU A 512 18.68 42.85 15.99
CA LEU A 512 19.92 42.18 15.64
C LEU A 512 20.44 41.45 16.88
N GLU A 513 20.58 40.14 16.79
CA GLU A 513 21.08 39.28 17.86
C GLU A 513 22.50 38.77 17.57
N ASP A 514 23.10 38.04 18.50
CA ASP A 514 24.33 37.26 18.29
C ASP A 514 25.54 38.07 17.73
N GLY A 515 25.64 39.34 18.11
CA GLY A 515 26.75 40.21 17.70
C GLY A 515 26.68 40.66 16.23
N LEU A 516 25.52 40.52 15.59
CA LEU A 516 25.25 41.06 14.26
C LEU A 516 25.17 42.58 14.30
N GLN A 517 25.76 43.23 13.30
CA GLN A 517 25.78 44.69 13.18
C GLN A 517 25.72 45.11 11.71
N PHE A 518 25.36 46.37 11.47
CA PHE A 518 25.57 46.99 10.18
C PHE A 518 27.07 47.15 9.91
N VAL A 519 27.52 46.71 8.74
CA VAL A 519 28.91 46.89 8.29
C VAL A 519 29.00 47.77 7.04
N GLN A 520 27.90 47.90 6.30
CA GLN A 520 27.79 48.82 5.18
C GLN A 520 26.38 49.43 5.09
N PRO A 521 26.27 50.74 4.74
CA PRO A 521 27.38 51.70 4.65
C PRO A 521 28.04 51.94 6.03
N ASN A 522 29.25 52.49 6.04
CA ASN A 522 29.95 52.74 7.30
C ASN A 522 29.16 53.73 8.18
N GLY A 523 29.02 53.44 9.46
CA GLY A 523 28.22 54.24 10.39
C GLY A 523 26.71 54.10 10.23
N ALA A 524 26.23 53.11 9.44
CA ALA A 524 24.80 52.91 9.27
C ALA A 524 24.08 52.53 10.58
N TYR A 525 22.86 53.02 10.73
CA TYR A 525 22.01 52.74 11.89
C TYR A 525 20.53 52.68 11.49
N PHE A 526 19.72 52.04 12.33
CA PHE A 526 18.26 52.01 12.18
C PHE A 526 17.64 53.16 12.97
N ASP A 527 16.87 54.04 12.33
CA ASP A 527 16.30 55.23 12.96
C ASP A 527 14.92 55.00 13.63
N GLY A 528 14.43 53.77 13.59
CA GLY A 528 13.08 53.40 14.02
C GLY A 528 12.14 53.03 12.87
N GLU A 529 12.52 53.33 11.62
CA GLU A 529 11.74 53.04 10.43
C GLU A 529 12.61 52.47 9.30
N ASP A 530 13.73 53.13 9.03
CA ASP A 530 14.63 52.88 7.91
C ASP A 530 16.08 52.75 8.40
N VAL A 531 16.92 52.14 7.57
CA VAL A 531 18.37 52.29 7.73
C VAL A 531 18.82 53.61 7.13
N ARG A 532 19.57 54.36 7.93
CA ARG A 532 20.28 55.58 7.58
C ARG A 532 21.78 55.31 7.46
N ASP A 533 22.47 56.08 6.64
CA ASP A 533 23.93 56.11 6.61
C ASP A 533 24.50 56.92 7.80
N GLY A 534 25.83 56.99 7.92
CA GLY A 534 26.49 57.74 8.99
C GLY A 534 26.21 59.25 9.00
N ASN A 535 25.61 59.80 7.95
CA ASN A 535 25.18 61.20 7.87
C ASN A 535 23.67 61.38 8.15
N GLY A 536 22.97 60.31 8.51
CA GLY A 536 21.52 60.33 8.74
C GLY A 536 20.67 60.31 7.46
N THR A 537 21.27 60.05 6.29
CA THR A 537 20.55 59.99 5.01
C THR A 537 19.95 58.60 4.78
N ARG A 538 18.74 58.55 4.22
CA ARG A 538 18.09 57.27 3.86
C ARG A 538 18.96 56.46 2.90
N VAL A 539 19.19 55.19 3.21
CA VAL A 539 20.02 54.31 2.38
C VAL A 539 19.20 53.77 1.20
N VAL A 540 19.41 54.32 0.00
CA VAL A 540 18.77 53.89 -1.27
C VAL A 540 19.83 53.55 -2.32
N ASN A 541 19.51 52.65 -3.26
CA ASN A 541 20.36 52.23 -4.39
C ASN A 541 21.77 51.73 -3.99
N GLN A 542 21.97 51.35 -2.73
CA GLN A 542 23.24 50.88 -2.21
C GLN A 542 23.01 49.70 -1.26
N TRP A 543 24.02 48.86 -1.06
CA TRP A 543 23.88 47.71 -0.19
C TRP A 543 23.91 48.12 1.29
N VAL A 544 22.86 47.76 2.02
CA VAL A 544 22.91 47.59 3.48
C VAL A 544 23.40 46.19 3.74
N ILE A 545 24.47 46.04 4.53
CA ILE A 545 25.02 44.73 4.90
C ILE A 545 24.99 44.57 6.41
N ILE A 546 24.35 43.51 6.87
CA ILE A 546 24.37 43.03 8.25
C ILE A 546 25.18 41.73 8.29
N ARG A 547 26.14 41.62 9.21
CA ARG A 547 26.88 40.39 9.52
C ARG A 547 27.54 40.45 10.89
N GLY A 548 28.01 39.32 11.38
CA GLY A 548 28.77 39.24 12.63
C GLY A 548 30.08 40.03 12.53
N ASN A 549 30.51 40.62 13.65
CA ASN A 549 31.76 41.36 13.70
C ASN A 549 32.95 40.40 13.48
N THR A 550 33.57 40.44 12.30
CA THR A 550 34.84 39.74 12.04
C THR A 550 36.04 40.45 12.66
N SER A 551 35.86 41.63 13.24
CA SER A 551 36.90 42.39 13.95
C SER A 551 36.94 42.01 15.42
N ILE A 552 37.28 40.74 15.70
CA ILE A 552 38.16 40.41 16.83
C ILE A 552 39.50 40.01 16.20
N THR A 553 40.18 40.97 15.59
CA THR A 553 41.64 40.94 15.60
C THR A 553 42.05 41.20 17.04
N THR A 554 42.88 40.33 17.59
CA THR A 554 43.63 40.54 18.84
C THR A 554 44.62 41.69 18.69
N GLY A 555 44.12 42.88 18.36
CA GLY A 555 44.86 44.13 18.35
C GLY A 555 44.66 44.81 19.69
N LEU A 556 45.65 44.66 20.57
CA LEU A 556 45.98 45.70 21.53
C LEU A 556 46.20 47.00 20.74
N GLU A 557 45.16 47.80 20.54
CA GLU A 557 45.37 49.24 20.33
C GLU A 557 45.54 49.84 21.70
N ALA A 558 46.79 50.21 21.99
CA ALA A 558 47.16 50.97 23.17
C ALA A 558 46.25 52.19 23.31
N MET A 559 45.75 52.40 24.53
CA MET A 559 45.18 53.68 24.92
C MET A 559 46.27 54.73 24.72
N ASP A 560 46.04 55.67 23.82
CA ASP A 560 46.70 56.97 23.95
C ASP A 560 45.96 57.74 25.06
N ASN A 561 46.73 58.33 25.97
CA ASN A 561 46.29 58.81 27.28
C ASN A 561 45.50 60.14 27.22
N GLY A 562 44.51 60.25 26.33
CA GLY A 562 43.60 61.38 26.27
C GLY A 562 42.34 61.11 27.09
N GLU A 563 42.22 61.74 28.27
CA GLU A 563 40.95 61.81 29.00
C GLU A 563 39.88 62.51 28.12
N LEU A 564 38.94 61.73 27.57
CA LEU A 564 37.75 62.25 26.93
C LEU A 564 36.69 62.54 28.01
N THR A 565 36.36 63.83 28.16
CA THR A 565 35.39 64.33 29.12
C THR A 565 33.97 63.89 28.76
N ILE A 566 33.17 63.51 29.76
CA ILE A 566 31.77 63.10 29.57
C ILE A 566 30.93 64.28 29.07
N ASP A 567 30.14 64.05 28.03
CA ASP A 567 29.04 64.94 27.65
C ASP A 567 27.79 64.56 28.45
N SER A 568 27.39 65.41 29.40
CA SER A 568 26.25 65.14 30.29
C SER A 568 24.89 65.15 29.58
N SER A 569 24.83 65.53 28.31
CA SER A 569 23.61 65.51 27.50
C SER A 569 23.33 64.15 26.83
N LEU A 570 24.30 63.23 26.83
CA LEU A 570 24.20 61.94 26.14
C LEU A 570 24.04 60.75 27.11
N PRO A 571 23.24 59.72 26.75
CA PRO A 571 23.03 58.56 27.61
C PRO A 571 24.33 57.76 27.81
N LEU A 572 24.59 57.37 29.05
CA LEU A 572 25.78 56.65 29.49
C LEU A 572 25.43 55.19 29.81
N TYR A 573 26.30 54.25 29.42
CA TYR A 573 26.10 52.82 29.65
C TYR A 573 27.32 52.18 30.33
N ASN A 574 27.12 51.18 31.17
CA ASN A 574 28.24 50.39 31.70
C ASN A 574 28.77 49.42 30.62
N LEU A 575 29.88 48.73 30.92
CA LEU A 575 30.50 47.77 29.98
C LEU A 575 29.61 46.55 29.68
N GLN A 576 28.55 46.34 30.48
CA GLN A 576 27.53 45.32 30.29
C GLN A 576 26.32 45.85 29.50
N GLY A 577 26.38 47.09 28.97
CA GLY A 577 25.34 47.68 28.13
C GLY A 577 24.13 48.23 28.89
N GLN A 578 24.20 48.35 30.22
CA GLN A 578 23.11 48.87 31.04
C GLN A 578 23.23 50.38 31.20
N ARG A 579 22.12 51.10 31.02
CA ARG A 579 22.08 52.56 31.17
C ARG A 579 22.34 52.96 32.63
N VAL A 580 23.20 53.95 32.84
CA VAL A 580 23.60 54.47 34.15
C VAL A 580 23.32 55.98 34.23
N SER A 581 22.76 56.41 35.36
CA SER A 581 22.34 57.80 35.56
C SER A 581 23.46 58.70 36.10
N TYR A 582 24.47 58.11 36.75
CA TYR A 582 25.60 58.82 37.34
C TYR A 582 26.90 57.99 37.18
N PRO A 583 27.98 58.56 36.64
CA PRO A 583 29.27 57.89 36.54
C PRO A 583 30.01 57.84 37.88
N VAL A 584 30.78 56.77 38.09
CA VAL A 584 31.66 56.58 39.25
C VAL A 584 33.10 56.88 38.84
N LYS A 585 33.79 57.72 39.61
CA LYS A 585 35.14 58.18 39.28
C LYS A 585 36.11 57.01 39.21
N GLY A 586 36.91 56.95 38.14
CA GLY A 586 37.86 55.88 37.85
C GLY A 586 37.29 54.70 37.07
N GLN A 587 35.98 54.65 36.77
CA GLN A 587 35.37 53.59 35.98
C GLN A 587 35.24 53.95 34.50
N ILE A 588 35.13 52.91 33.65
CA ILE A 588 34.97 53.04 32.20
C ILE A 588 33.52 52.78 31.83
N TYR A 589 32.97 53.66 31.01
CA TYR A 589 31.61 53.62 30.49
C TYR A 589 31.61 53.64 28.96
N ILE A 590 30.46 53.39 28.37
CA ILE A 590 30.21 53.50 26.94
C ILE A 590 29.27 54.68 26.70
N GLN A 591 29.70 55.64 25.89
CA GLN A 591 28.90 56.78 25.45
C GLN A 591 29.05 56.92 23.94
N ASN A 592 27.94 56.91 23.20
CA ASN A 592 27.92 56.94 21.73
C ASN A 592 28.88 55.91 21.08
N GLY A 593 28.89 54.68 21.61
CA GLY A 593 29.71 53.57 21.11
C GLY A 593 31.21 53.64 21.45
N ARG A 594 31.67 54.64 22.22
CA ARG A 594 33.08 54.80 22.62
C ARG A 594 33.26 54.60 24.12
N LYS A 595 34.38 54.00 24.50
CA LYS A 595 34.79 53.91 25.92
C LYS A 595 35.20 55.29 26.41
N VAL A 596 34.56 55.78 27.46
CA VAL A 596 34.90 57.02 28.17
C VAL A 596 35.25 56.67 29.61
N LYS A 597 36.29 57.28 30.16
CA LYS A 597 36.71 57.06 31.55
C LYS A 597 36.34 58.29 32.36
N PHE A 598 35.65 58.09 33.48
CA PHE A 598 35.26 59.17 34.39
C PHE A 598 36.31 59.44 35.47
#